data_AF-A0A8W8K8C6-F1
#
_entry.id   AF-A0A8W8K8C6-F1
#
_cell.length_a   1.000
_cell.length_b   1.000
_cell.length_c   1.000
_cell.angle_alpha   90.00
_cell.angle_beta   90.00
_cell.angle_gamma   90.00
#
_symmetry.space_group_name_H-M   'P 1'
#
loop_
_entity.id
_entity.type
_entity.pdbx_description
1 polymer ?
#
loop_
_entity_poly.entity_id
_entity_poly.type
_entity_poly.pdbx_seq_one_letter_code
_entity_poly.pdbx_strand_id
1 'polypeptide(L)'
;NYAPPGEKVEARSRVSDKTSEKSLTSSDNRDSKVSVCPQEEDTEDGYTSDAMCKNGSKKSRKNYKNMTRERRIEANARERTRVHTISAAFENLRRAVPSYSYNQKLSKLAILRIASSYIMALGRLTEVDNFENKESRAEFGECVDMCTRTIQTEGRARRRH
;
A
#
# COMPACT_ATOMS: atom_id res chain seq x y z
N ASN A 1 30.13 -15.14 55.14
CA ASN A 1 28.82 -14.71 55.66
C ASN A 1 28.94 -13.31 56.22
N TYR A 2 28.06 -12.44 55.73
CA TYR A 2 27.67 -11.13 56.25
C TYR A 2 28.42 -9.85 55.83
N ALA A 3 27.57 -8.92 55.41
CA ALA A 3 27.77 -7.61 54.80
C ALA A 3 28.07 -6.50 55.83
N PRO A 4 28.59 -5.33 55.38
CA PRO A 4 28.73 -4.15 56.21
C PRO A 4 27.39 -3.42 56.45
N PRO A 5 27.33 -2.58 57.52
CA PRO A 5 26.09 -2.07 58.10
C PRO A 5 25.62 -0.75 57.47
N GLY A 6 24.30 -0.55 57.50
CA GLY A 6 23.63 0.67 57.03
C GLY A 6 23.58 1.80 58.05
N GLU A 7 23.35 3.00 57.52
CA GLU A 7 22.84 4.24 58.14
C GLU A 7 22.79 5.28 56.98
N LYS A 8 21.79 6.12 56.69
CA LYS A 8 20.57 6.59 57.37
C LYS A 8 19.50 6.99 56.34
N VAL A 9 18.27 6.71 56.73
CA VAL A 9 16.99 7.40 56.50
C VAL A 9 16.98 8.78 55.81
N GLU A 10 16.03 8.97 54.87
CA GLU A 10 15.03 10.04 54.96
C GLU A 10 13.75 9.71 54.15
N ALA A 11 12.63 10.31 54.57
CA ALA A 11 11.28 9.76 54.48
C ALA A 11 10.33 10.47 53.51
N ARG A 12 9.45 9.66 52.89
CA ARG A 12 8.00 9.84 52.62
C ARG A 12 7.45 11.12 51.95
N SER A 13 6.68 10.92 50.87
CA SER A 13 5.20 11.13 50.81
C SER A 13 4.65 10.48 49.52
N ARG A 14 3.79 9.45 49.58
CA ARG A 14 2.32 9.35 49.78
C ARG A 14 1.44 9.79 48.59
N VAL A 15 1.00 8.76 47.85
CA VAL A 15 -0.36 8.38 47.38
C VAL A 15 -1.22 9.41 46.63
N SER A 16 -1.73 9.02 45.45
CA SER A 16 -3.17 9.10 45.08
C SER A 16 -3.47 8.30 43.80
N ASP A 17 -4.14 7.15 43.99
CA ASP A 17 -4.93 6.42 43.00
C ASP A 17 -6.05 7.29 42.40
N LYS A 18 -6.40 7.03 41.14
CA LYS A 18 -7.78 7.12 40.65
C LYS A 18 -7.97 6.35 39.34
N THR A 19 -8.60 5.20 39.51
CA THR A 19 -9.39 4.43 38.55
C THR A 19 -10.45 5.29 37.83
N SER A 20 -10.70 5.03 36.55
CA SER A 20 -12.06 5.04 35.99
C SER A 20 -12.10 4.28 34.66
N GLU A 21 -12.70 3.10 34.71
CA GLU A 21 -13.42 2.51 33.59
C GLU A 21 -14.57 3.43 33.16
N LYS A 22 -14.92 3.40 31.87
CA LYS A 22 -16.30 3.63 31.42
C LYS A 22 -16.53 3.03 30.04
N SER A 23 -17.12 1.84 30.03
CA SER A 23 -17.89 1.27 28.92
C SER A 23 -19.27 1.93 28.86
N LEU A 24 -19.73 2.36 27.69
CA LEU A 24 -21.15 2.48 27.36
C LEU A 24 -21.38 2.16 25.88
N THR A 25 -22.33 1.25 25.67
CA THR A 25 -22.94 0.79 24.43
C THR A 25 -23.97 1.79 23.89
N SER A 26 -24.10 1.94 22.56
CA SER A 26 -25.33 2.26 21.79
C SER A 26 -24.90 2.70 20.38
N SER A 27 -25.05 1.85 19.35
CA SER A 27 -26.14 1.92 18.36
C SER A 27 -26.39 3.32 17.79
N ASP A 28 -25.93 3.56 16.56
CA ASP A 28 -26.74 4.22 15.52
C ASP A 28 -26.14 4.04 14.12
N ASN A 29 -26.96 3.44 13.25
CA ASN A 29 -26.77 3.35 11.81
C ASN A 29 -26.66 4.76 11.20
N ARG A 30 -25.54 5.06 10.54
CA ARG A 30 -25.52 6.00 9.42
C ARG A 30 -24.68 5.44 8.29
N ASP A 31 -25.36 4.63 7.50
CA ASP A 31 -25.23 4.64 6.05
C ASP A 31 -25.21 6.09 5.51
N SER A 32 -24.61 6.28 4.33
CA SER A 32 -24.56 7.54 3.54
C SER A 32 -23.31 8.43 3.70
N LYS A 33 -22.29 8.15 2.88
CA LYS A 33 -21.83 9.15 1.90
C LYS A 33 -21.23 8.46 0.68
N VAL A 34 -22.15 7.97 -0.16
CA VAL A 34 -21.90 7.74 -1.58
C VAL A 34 -21.15 8.95 -2.14
N SER A 35 -20.02 8.69 -2.81
CA SER A 35 -19.36 9.66 -3.67
C SER A 35 -20.29 9.92 -4.84
N VAL A 36 -21.11 10.96 -4.70
CA VAL A 36 -21.98 11.48 -5.74
C VAL A 36 -21.08 12.03 -6.85
N CYS A 37 -21.08 11.35 -8.00
CA CYS A 37 -20.66 11.96 -9.27
C CYS A 37 -21.59 13.15 -9.56
N PRO A 38 -21.08 14.32 -9.97
CA PRO A 38 -21.94 15.43 -10.35
C PRO A 38 -22.86 15.01 -11.51
N GLN A 39 -24.17 15.00 -11.24
CA GLN A 39 -25.19 15.12 -12.27
C GLN A 39 -25.23 16.59 -12.66
N GLU A 40 -24.89 16.89 -13.92
CA GLU A 40 -25.15 18.20 -14.51
C GLU A 40 -26.65 18.25 -14.82
N GLU A 41 -27.33 19.26 -14.26
CA GLU A 41 -28.73 19.55 -14.49
C GLU A 41 -28.90 20.15 -15.89
N ASP A 42 -29.47 19.38 -16.82
CA ASP A 42 -30.05 19.94 -18.04
C ASP A 42 -31.47 20.42 -17.70
N THR A 43 -31.69 21.72 -17.88
CA THR A 43 -32.96 22.42 -17.68
C THR A 43 -34.02 21.89 -18.66
N GLU A 44 -35.10 21.29 -18.17
CA GLU A 44 -36.28 20.93 -18.97
C GLU A 44 -37.45 21.88 -18.67
N ASP A 45 -37.64 22.87 -19.54
CA ASP A 45 -38.91 23.59 -19.66
C ASP A 45 -39.80 22.87 -20.69
N GLY A 46 -40.97 22.40 -20.26
CA GLY A 46 -41.93 21.75 -21.16
C GLY A 46 -43.29 21.46 -20.53
N TYR A 47 -44.18 22.46 -20.59
CA TYR A 47 -45.59 22.33 -20.19
C TYR A 47 -46.30 21.19 -20.94
N THR A 48 -47.03 20.37 -20.18
CA THR A 48 -47.93 19.33 -20.66
C THR A 48 -48.97 19.90 -21.61
N SER A 49 -49.06 19.36 -22.83
CA SER A 49 -50.29 19.42 -23.62
C SER A 49 -50.45 18.14 -24.42
N ASP A 50 -51.64 17.57 -24.26
CA ASP A 50 -52.19 16.36 -24.84
C ASP A 50 -52.26 16.47 -26.38
N ALA A 51 -51.66 15.52 -27.12
CA ALA A 51 -51.99 15.24 -28.52
C ALA A 51 -51.35 13.94 -29.03
N MET A 52 -52.21 13.02 -29.46
CA MET A 52 -51.89 11.73 -30.08
C MET A 52 -51.26 11.84 -31.50
N CYS A 53 -50.60 10.75 -31.89
CA CYS A 53 -50.30 10.22 -33.23
C CYS A 53 -48.95 10.50 -33.94
N LYS A 54 -48.24 9.37 -34.14
CA LYS A 54 -47.59 8.85 -35.37
C LYS A 54 -46.20 9.35 -35.80
N ASN A 55 -45.34 8.33 -35.99
CA ASN A 55 -44.19 8.19 -36.90
C ASN A 55 -43.12 9.30 -36.93
N GLY A 56 -41.92 8.95 -36.46
CA GLY A 56 -40.71 9.71 -36.74
C GLY A 56 -39.45 9.03 -36.21
N SER A 57 -38.87 8.16 -37.02
CA SER A 57 -37.54 7.57 -36.84
C SER A 57 -36.45 8.65 -36.75
N LYS A 58 -36.19 9.18 -35.55
CA LYS A 58 -35.05 10.07 -35.23
C LYS A 58 -34.38 9.73 -33.90
N LYS A 59 -34.38 8.46 -33.49
CA LYS A 59 -33.41 7.95 -32.49
C LYS A 59 -32.14 7.55 -33.27
N SER A 60 -30.96 7.69 -32.68
CA SER A 60 -29.67 7.12 -33.18
C SER A 60 -28.61 8.07 -33.76
N ARG A 61 -28.48 9.32 -33.30
CA ARG A 61 -27.21 10.06 -33.49
C ARG A 61 -26.62 10.69 -32.22
N LYS A 62 -27.44 11.05 -31.23
CA LYS A 62 -26.96 11.59 -29.94
C LYS A 62 -26.42 10.49 -28.98
N ASN A 63 -26.95 9.27 -29.04
CA ASN A 63 -26.58 8.18 -28.12
C ASN A 63 -25.18 7.59 -28.31
N TYR A 64 -24.63 7.56 -29.53
CA TYR A 64 -23.33 6.91 -29.77
C TYR A 64 -22.18 7.60 -29.02
N LYS A 65 -22.22 8.94 -28.88
CA LYS A 65 -21.20 9.69 -28.15
C LYS A 65 -21.24 9.37 -26.64
N ASN A 66 -22.43 9.21 -26.08
CA ASN A 66 -22.61 8.87 -24.66
C ASN A 66 -22.22 7.42 -24.36
N MET A 67 -22.60 6.47 -25.21
CA MET A 67 -22.14 5.08 -25.13
C MET A 67 -20.60 4.97 -25.18
N THR A 68 -19.94 5.85 -25.95
CA THR A 68 -18.47 5.88 -26.04
C THR A 68 -17.84 6.49 -24.79
N ARG A 69 -18.49 7.49 -24.17
CA ARG A 69 -18.05 8.07 -22.89
C ARG A 69 -18.19 7.06 -21.74
N GLU A 70 -19.32 6.38 -21.64
CA GLU A 70 -19.56 5.35 -20.62
C GLU A 70 -18.55 4.20 -20.73
N ARG A 71 -18.33 3.67 -21.93
CA ARG A 71 -17.30 2.64 -22.18
C ARG A 71 -15.90 3.10 -21.74
N ARG A 72 -15.55 4.36 -21.99
CA ARG A 72 -14.27 4.93 -21.55
C ARG A 72 -14.20 5.08 -20.03
N ILE A 73 -15.28 5.51 -19.37
CA ILE A 73 -15.33 5.59 -17.90
C ILE A 73 -15.16 4.20 -17.30
N GLU A 74 -15.86 3.20 -17.82
CA GLU A 74 -15.75 1.81 -17.37
C GLU A 74 -14.34 1.25 -17.59
N ALA A 75 -13.75 1.48 -18.78
CA ALA A 75 -12.38 1.07 -19.07
C ALA A 75 -11.37 1.73 -18.11
N ASN A 76 -11.51 3.02 -17.82
CA ASN A 76 -10.68 3.73 -16.85
C ASN A 76 -10.87 3.19 -15.43
N ALA A 77 -12.09 2.84 -15.05
CA ALA A 77 -12.36 2.21 -13.75
C ALA A 77 -11.64 0.85 -13.64
N ARG A 78 -11.71 0.02 -14.68
CA ARG A 78 -11.00 -1.27 -14.73
C ARG A 78 -9.49 -1.09 -14.67
N GLU A 79 -8.92 -0.12 -15.39
CA GLU A 79 -7.47 0.13 -15.35
C GLU A 79 -7.02 0.60 -13.97
N ARG A 80 -7.80 1.44 -13.28
CA ARG A 80 -7.51 1.79 -11.88
C ARG A 80 -7.46 0.56 -11.00
N THR A 81 -8.44 -0.34 -11.09
CA THR A 81 -8.42 -1.60 -10.34
C THR A 81 -7.19 -2.44 -10.68
N ARG A 82 -6.84 -2.56 -11.96
CA ARG A 82 -5.63 -3.29 -12.40
C ARG A 82 -4.36 -2.71 -11.76
N VAL A 83 -4.22 -1.38 -11.79
CA VAL A 83 -3.08 -0.66 -11.19
C VAL A 83 -3.05 -0.81 -9.67
N HIS A 84 -4.21 -0.82 -8.99
CA HIS A 84 -4.28 -1.07 -7.55
C HIS A 84 -3.78 -2.48 -7.21
N THR A 85 -4.21 -3.51 -7.95
CA THR A 85 -3.72 -4.88 -7.77
C THR A 85 -2.21 -4.98 -7.97
N ILE A 86 -1.68 -4.38 -9.05
CA ILE A 86 -0.24 -4.36 -9.33
C ILE A 86 0.51 -3.65 -8.20
N SER A 87 0.00 -2.52 -7.71
CA SER A 87 0.62 -1.75 -6.64
C SER A 87 0.65 -2.52 -5.32
N ALA A 88 -0.42 -3.25 -4.99
CA ALA A 88 -0.47 -4.11 -3.82
C ALA A 88 0.53 -5.27 -3.89
N ALA A 89 0.64 -5.94 -5.04
CA ALA A 89 1.65 -6.97 -5.26
C ALA A 89 3.08 -6.41 -5.13
N PHE A 90 3.29 -5.17 -5.61
CA PHE A 90 4.56 -4.48 -5.51
C PHE A 90 4.94 -4.13 -4.05
N GLU A 91 3.96 -3.72 -3.23
CA GLU A 91 4.16 -3.49 -1.80
C GLU A 91 4.45 -4.79 -1.05
N ASN A 92 3.83 -5.90 -1.45
CA ASN A 92 4.16 -7.21 -0.88
C ASN A 92 5.60 -7.62 -1.21
N LEU A 93 6.04 -7.45 -2.46
CA LEU A 93 7.44 -7.69 -2.84
C LEU A 93 8.39 -6.79 -2.05
N ARG A 94 8.05 -5.51 -1.91
CA ARG A 94 8.82 -4.54 -1.13
C ARG A 94 9.05 -4.99 0.32
N ARG A 95 8.04 -5.59 0.96
CA ARG A 95 8.14 -6.12 2.33
C ARG A 95 8.99 -7.37 2.43
N ALA A 96 9.08 -8.15 1.36
CA ALA A 96 9.86 -9.38 1.29
C ALA A 96 11.35 -9.15 0.97
N VAL A 97 11.70 -8.02 0.33
CA VAL A 97 13.10 -7.71 -0.02
C VAL A 97 13.88 -7.07 1.13
N PRO A 98 15.19 -7.36 1.26
CA PRO A 98 16.04 -6.75 2.28
C PRO A 98 16.20 -5.23 2.04
N SER A 99 16.15 -4.46 3.13
CA SER A 99 16.34 -3.00 3.11
C SER A 99 16.85 -2.51 4.47
N TYR A 100 17.28 -1.25 4.57
CA TYR A 100 17.81 -0.69 5.83
C TYR A 100 16.75 -0.51 6.91
N SER A 101 15.50 -0.31 6.50
CA SER A 101 14.38 -0.12 7.40
C SER A 101 13.10 -0.55 6.72
N TYR A 102 12.21 -1.19 7.47
CA TYR A 102 10.88 -1.60 7.00
C TYR A 102 10.10 -0.48 6.28
N ASN A 103 10.27 0.77 6.74
CA ASN A 103 9.57 1.94 6.19
C ASN A 103 10.39 2.72 5.14
N GLN A 104 11.57 2.25 4.73
CA GLN A 104 12.44 2.95 3.78
C GLN A 104 11.78 3.05 2.41
N LYS A 105 11.44 4.23 1.88
CA LYS A 105 10.78 4.36 0.55
C LYS A 105 11.70 3.99 -0.62
N LEU A 106 11.51 2.80 -1.20
CA LEU A 106 12.22 2.33 -2.40
C LEU A 106 11.44 2.64 -3.69
N SER A 107 12.15 2.87 -4.79
CA SER A 107 11.53 3.03 -6.12
C SER A 107 11.12 1.67 -6.70
N LYS A 108 10.27 1.66 -7.74
CA LYS A 108 9.91 0.41 -8.43
C LYS A 108 11.13 -0.29 -9.01
N LEU A 109 12.03 0.46 -9.63
CA LEU A 109 13.25 -0.11 -10.17
C LEU A 109 14.16 -0.68 -9.06
N ALA A 110 14.32 0.04 -7.94
CA ALA A 110 15.16 -0.41 -6.84
C ALA A 110 14.67 -1.74 -6.25
N ILE A 111 13.37 -1.88 -6.00
CA ILE A 111 12.78 -3.13 -5.49
C ILE A 111 13.04 -4.30 -6.43
N LEU A 112 12.93 -4.10 -7.75
CA LEU A 112 13.22 -5.15 -8.73
C LEU A 112 14.70 -5.54 -8.72
N ARG A 113 15.63 -4.58 -8.68
CA ARG A 113 17.08 -4.86 -8.66
C ARG A 113 17.50 -5.59 -7.37
N ILE A 114 16.98 -5.15 -6.23
CA ILE A 114 17.25 -5.81 -4.94
C ILE A 114 16.65 -7.22 -4.93
N ALA A 115 15.42 -7.41 -5.42
CA ALA A 115 14.80 -8.73 -5.51
C ALA A 115 15.64 -9.70 -6.36
N SER A 116 16.11 -9.28 -7.54
CA SER A 116 16.94 -10.12 -8.40
C SER A 116 18.23 -10.56 -7.71
N SER A 117 18.98 -9.62 -7.11
CA SER A 117 20.22 -9.95 -6.40
C SER A 117 19.98 -10.82 -5.16
N TYR A 118 18.86 -10.62 -4.46
CA TYR A 118 18.49 -11.42 -3.30
C TYR A 118 18.11 -12.86 -3.68
N ILE A 119 17.32 -13.06 -4.75
CA ILE A 119 17.00 -14.40 -5.27
C ILE A 119 18.28 -15.16 -5.63
N MET A 120 19.23 -14.50 -6.29
CA MET A 120 20.53 -15.12 -6.62
C MET A 120 21.28 -15.56 -5.36
N ALA A 121 21.37 -14.69 -4.35
CA ALA A 121 22.03 -15.02 -3.09
C ALA A 121 21.34 -16.20 -2.38
N LEU A 122 20.00 -16.21 -2.29
CA LEU A 122 19.26 -17.32 -1.69
C LEU A 122 19.44 -18.63 -2.48
N GLY A 123 19.46 -18.58 -3.81
CA GLY A 123 19.75 -19.75 -4.64
C GLY A 123 21.12 -20.36 -4.31
N ARG A 124 22.16 -19.54 -4.22
CA ARG A 124 23.50 -20.01 -3.83
C ARG A 124 23.54 -20.54 -2.40
N LEU A 125 22.82 -19.93 -1.47
CA LEU A 125 22.73 -20.43 -0.10
C LEU A 125 22.16 -21.86 -0.07
N THR A 126 21.10 -22.13 -0.83
CA THR A 126 20.53 -23.47 -0.91
C THR A 126 21.49 -24.49 -1.53
N GLU A 127 22.40 -24.09 -2.42
CA GLU A 127 23.44 -24.98 -2.98
C GLU A 127 24.55 -25.26 -1.95
N VAL A 128 24.96 -24.24 -1.17
CA VAL A 128 25.98 -24.36 -0.12
C VAL A 128 25.53 -25.32 0.98
N ASP A 129 24.25 -25.29 1.36
CA ASP A 129 23.71 -26.19 2.39
C ASP A 129 23.68 -27.67 1.95
N ASN A 130 23.73 -27.93 0.63
CA ASN A 130 23.67 -29.27 0.06
C ASN A 130 25.05 -29.90 -0.23
N PHE A 131 26.14 -29.11 -0.31
CA PHE A 131 27.51 -29.61 -0.54
C PHE A 131 28.55 -28.71 0.15
N GLU A 132 29.42 -29.29 0.99
CA GLU A 132 30.51 -28.60 1.72
C GLU A 132 31.67 -28.16 0.79
N ASN A 133 31.39 -27.39 -0.25
CA ASN A 133 32.42 -26.87 -1.16
C ASN A 133 32.83 -25.45 -0.76
N LYS A 134 34.13 -25.26 -0.45
CA LYS A 134 34.69 -23.94 -0.06
C LYS A 134 34.47 -22.87 -1.14
N GLU A 135 34.48 -23.27 -2.40
CA GLU A 135 34.29 -22.39 -3.57
C GLU A 135 32.85 -21.84 -3.63
N SER A 136 31.84 -22.69 -3.41
CA SER A 136 30.43 -22.30 -3.33
C SER A 136 30.17 -21.29 -2.21
N ARG A 137 30.90 -21.40 -1.09
CA ARG A 137 30.79 -20.45 0.03
C ARG A 137 31.35 -19.06 -0.31
N ALA A 138 32.40 -19.00 -1.13
CA ALA A 138 32.94 -17.73 -1.64
C ALA A 138 31.97 -17.09 -2.64
N GLU A 139 31.41 -17.87 -3.56
CA GLU A 139 30.40 -17.39 -4.54
C GLU A 139 29.14 -16.85 -3.87
N PHE A 140 28.68 -17.46 -2.78
CA PHE A 140 27.57 -16.92 -1.99
C PHE A 140 27.93 -15.55 -1.39
N GLY A 141 29.15 -15.40 -0.85
CA GLY A 141 29.66 -14.13 -0.33
C GLY A 141 29.60 -13.01 -1.37
N GLU A 142 30.02 -13.30 -2.60
CA GLU A 142 29.95 -12.34 -3.71
C GLU A 142 28.51 -11.91 -4.04
N CYS A 143 27.56 -12.85 -4.00
CA CYS A 143 26.14 -12.56 -4.21
C CYS A 143 25.58 -11.65 -3.10
N VAL A 144 25.96 -11.90 -1.84
CA VAL A 144 25.57 -11.05 -0.70
C VAL A 144 26.17 -9.64 -0.82
N ASP A 145 27.43 -9.54 -1.25
CA ASP A 145 28.10 -8.26 -1.48
C ASP A 145 27.44 -7.48 -2.62
N MET A 146 27.01 -8.16 -3.68
CA MET A 146 26.25 -7.55 -4.76
C MET A 146 24.88 -7.03 -4.26
N CYS A 147 24.15 -7.82 -3.48
CA CYS A 147 22.87 -7.40 -2.90
C CYS A 147 23.07 -6.18 -1.98
N THR A 148 24.10 -6.21 -1.14
CA THR A 148 24.44 -5.12 -0.21
C THR A 148 24.80 -3.83 -0.95
N ARG A 149 25.64 -3.91 -1.99
CA ARG A 149 25.97 -2.76 -2.85
C ARG A 149 24.73 -2.19 -3.55
N THR A 150 23.80 -3.06 -3.96
CA THR A 150 22.54 -2.63 -4.60
C THR A 150 21.68 -1.84 -3.62
N ILE A 151 21.51 -2.32 -2.38
CA ILE A 151 20.76 -1.61 -1.34
C ILE A 151 21.40 -0.25 -1.01
N GLN A 152 22.75 -0.18 -0.97
CA GLN A 152 23.50 1.04 -0.69
C GLN A 152 23.31 2.12 -1.77
N THR A 153 23.45 1.75 -3.05
CA THR A 153 23.36 2.70 -4.17
C THR A 153 21.95 3.27 -4.31
N GLU A 154 20.93 2.44 -4.14
CA GLU A 154 19.53 2.86 -4.20
C GLU A 154 19.09 3.66 -2.95
N GLY A 155 19.75 3.47 -1.80
CA GLY A 155 19.51 4.24 -0.58
C GLY A 155 20.09 5.66 -0.61
N ARG A 156 21.21 5.88 -1.30
CA ARG A 156 21.89 7.19 -1.40
C ARG A 156 21.26 8.16 -2.40
N ALA A 157 20.46 7.66 -3.34
CA ALA A 157 19.86 8.46 -4.41
C ALA A 157 18.93 9.60 -3.92
N ARG A 158 18.54 9.61 -2.63
CA ARG A 158 17.66 10.64 -2.04
C ARG A 158 18.35 11.71 -1.18
N ARG A 159 19.68 11.65 -0.97
CA ARG A 159 20.43 12.75 -0.30
C ARG A 159 20.97 13.76 -1.32
N ARG A 160 20.11 14.31 -2.18
CA ARG A 160 20.44 15.53 -2.91
C ARG A 160 19.72 16.68 -2.22
N HIS A 161 20.55 17.63 -1.77
CA HIS A 161 20.23 18.86 -1.04
C HIS A 161 19.12 19.67 -1.72
#